data_AF-A0A9W6PUV1-F1
#
_entry.id   AF-A0A9W6PUV1-F1
#
_cell.length_a   1.000
_cell.length_b   1.000
_cell.length_c   1.000
_cell.angle_alpha   90.00
_cell.angle_beta   90.00
_cell.angle_gamma   90.00
#
_symmetry.space_group_name_H-M   'P 1'
#
loop_
_entity.id
_entity.type
_entity.pdbx_description
1 polymer ?
#
loop_
_entity_poly.entity_id
_entity_poly.type
_entity_poly.pdbx_seq_one_letter_code
_entity_poly.pdbx_strand_id
1 'polypeptide(L)'
;MFEIWETSEPARLITDAGSLEVALEKVDTMCRLRHDQAVAQVGQPADEGYHFEIRDQDGNALARLTYVPDTSRAYQSVVFEELRGEDGA
;
A
#
# COMPACT_ATOMS: atom_id res chain seq x y z
N MET A 1 -0.40 5.92 17.02
CA MET A 1 -0.34 4.57 16.42
C MET A 1 -0.98 4.67 15.06
N PHE A 2 -0.44 4.00 14.05
CA PHE A 2 -0.84 4.17 12.66
C PHE A 2 -1.49 2.89 12.17
N GLU A 3 -2.64 2.99 11.54
CA GLU A 3 -3.37 1.85 10.99
C GLU A 3 -3.21 1.80 9.49
N ILE A 4 -2.83 0.63 8.96
CA ILE A 4 -2.73 0.38 7.53
C ILE A 4 -3.98 -0.35 7.06
N TRP A 5 -4.75 0.33 6.23
CA TRP A 5 -5.99 -0.15 5.64
C TRP A 5 -5.76 -0.49 4.17
N GLU A 6 -6.31 -1.61 3.71
CA GLU A 6 -6.49 -1.90 2.30
C GLU A 6 -7.93 -1.48 1.95
N THR A 7 -8.12 -0.45 1.14
CA THR A 7 -9.44 0.06 0.76
C THR A 7 -9.98 -0.57 -0.52
N SER A 8 -9.33 -1.59 -1.06
CA SER A 8 -9.92 -2.45 -2.09
C SER A 8 -11.18 -3.10 -1.52
N GLU A 9 -12.31 -3.02 -2.23
CA GLU A 9 -13.60 -3.44 -1.68
C GLU A 9 -13.60 -4.96 -1.38
N PRO A 10 -13.83 -5.38 -0.12
CA PRO A 10 -14.17 -4.60 1.07
C PRO A 10 -12.95 -4.04 1.83
N ALA A 11 -13.07 -2.77 2.30
CA ALA A 11 -12.02 -2.13 3.08
C ALA A 11 -11.65 -2.94 4.33
N ARG A 12 -10.39 -3.35 4.44
CA ARG A 12 -9.89 -4.25 5.48
C ARG A 12 -8.66 -3.65 6.15
N LEU A 13 -8.68 -3.62 7.48
CA LEU A 13 -7.48 -3.35 8.28
C LEU A 13 -6.47 -4.49 8.07
N ILE A 14 -5.29 -4.15 7.56
CA ILE A 14 -4.21 -5.11 7.32
C ILE A 14 -3.39 -5.28 8.60
N THR A 15 -2.89 -4.18 9.16
CA THR A 15 -2.01 -4.17 10.32
C THR A 15 -1.89 -2.75 10.87
N ASP A 16 -1.29 -2.62 12.04
CA ASP A 16 -0.90 -1.35 12.63
C ASP A 16 0.63 -1.19 12.70
N ALA A 17 1.07 0.03 13.00
CA ALA A 17 2.45 0.41 13.17
C ALA A 17 2.61 1.45 14.29
N GLY A 18 3.74 1.37 14.99
CA GLY A 18 4.12 2.35 16.01
C GLY A 18 4.55 3.70 15.44
N SER A 19 4.88 3.77 14.15
CA SER A 19 5.38 4.99 13.48
C SER A 19 5.01 4.98 12.00
N LEU A 20 4.93 6.17 11.40
CA LEU A 20 4.63 6.33 9.98
C LEU A 20 5.66 5.61 9.09
N GLU A 21 6.96 5.75 9.39
CA GLU A 21 8.02 5.01 8.67
C GLU A 21 7.80 3.50 8.69
N VAL A 22 7.48 2.92 9.85
CA VAL A 22 7.18 1.49 9.98
C VAL A 22 5.93 1.11 9.20
N ALA A 23 4.91 1.99 9.14
CA ALA A 23 3.73 1.77 8.33
C ALA A 23 4.06 1.73 6.83
N LEU A 24 4.91 2.65 6.37
CA LEU A 24 5.38 2.72 4.99
C LEU A 24 6.17 1.45 4.62
N GLU A 25 7.13 1.02 5.44
CA GLU A 25 7.90 -0.21 5.21
C GLU A 25 7.00 -1.46 5.10
N LYS A 26 5.92 -1.51 5.90
CA LYS A 26 4.93 -2.59 5.83
C LYS A 26 4.15 -2.54 4.51
N VAL A 27 3.69 -1.37 4.08
CA VAL A 27 3.01 -1.20 2.79
C VAL A 27 3.92 -1.61 1.64
N ASP A 28 5.22 -1.28 1.69
CA ASP A 28 6.19 -1.68 0.66
C ASP A 28 6.33 -3.20 0.58
N THR A 29 6.48 -3.85 1.74
CA THR A 29 6.55 -5.31 1.84
C THR A 29 5.27 -5.95 1.26
N MET A 30 4.10 -5.39 1.54
CA MET A 30 2.82 -5.87 1.01
C MET A 30 2.71 -5.68 -0.50
N CYS A 31 3.12 -4.53 -1.04
CA CYS A 31 3.12 -4.28 -2.48
C CYS A 31 4.02 -5.30 -3.21
N ARG A 32 5.19 -5.60 -2.65
CA ARG A 32 6.10 -6.63 -3.18
C ARG A 32 5.47 -8.02 -3.15
N LEU A 33 4.79 -8.39 -2.07
CA LEU A 33 4.09 -9.67 -1.97
C LEU A 33 2.96 -9.79 -3.00
N ARG A 34 2.16 -8.74 -3.19
CA ARG A 34 1.10 -8.70 -4.21
C ARG A 34 1.67 -8.78 -5.63
N HIS A 35 2.82 -8.14 -5.87
CA HIS A 35 3.54 -8.25 -7.14
C HIS A 35 3.94 -9.70 -7.43
N ASP A 36 4.58 -10.35 -6.48
CA ASP A 36 5.04 -11.74 -6.61
C ASP A 36 3.86 -12.70 -6.85
N GLN A 37 2.75 -12.49 -6.13
CA GLN A 37 1.49 -13.22 -6.34
C GLN A 37 0.93 -13.01 -7.76
N ALA A 38 0.89 -11.76 -8.23
CA ALA A 38 0.41 -11.45 -9.58
C ALA A 38 1.31 -12.05 -10.67
N VAL A 39 2.64 -11.99 -10.50
CA VAL A 39 3.62 -12.60 -11.42
C VAL A 39 3.47 -14.12 -11.42
N ALA A 40 3.27 -14.73 -10.25
CA ALA A 40 3.02 -16.16 -10.11
C ALA A 40 1.61 -16.58 -10.58
N GLN A 41 0.75 -15.62 -10.96
CA GLN A 41 -0.67 -15.83 -11.29
C GLN A 41 -1.44 -16.54 -10.15
N VAL A 42 -1.00 -16.33 -8.91
CA VAL A 42 -1.59 -16.90 -7.70
C VAL A 42 -2.52 -15.87 -7.07
N GLY A 43 -3.82 -16.17 -7.11
CA GLY A 43 -4.87 -15.27 -6.63
C GLY A 43 -5.48 -14.46 -7.78
N GLN A 44 -6.61 -13.80 -7.51
CA GLN A 44 -7.28 -13.00 -8.52
C GLN A 44 -6.55 -11.65 -8.60
N PRO A 45 -5.99 -11.27 -9.77
CA PRO A 45 -5.45 -9.93 -9.93
C PRO A 45 -6.59 -8.95 -9.67
N ALA A 46 -6.37 -7.99 -8.77
CA ALA A 46 -7.30 -6.89 -8.61
C ALA A 46 -7.23 -6.08 -9.92
N ASP A 47 -8.23 -6.23 -10.78
CA ASP A 47 -8.32 -5.52 -12.07
C ASP A 47 -8.25 -3.98 -11.87
N GLU A 48 -8.72 -3.51 -10.71
CA GLU A 48 -8.70 -2.11 -10.27
C GLU A 48 -7.45 -1.71 -9.45
N GLY A 49 -6.55 -2.65 -9.13
CA GLY A 49 -5.39 -2.42 -8.27
C GLY A 49 -5.68 -2.53 -6.76
N TYR A 50 -4.61 -2.44 -5.98
CA TYR A 50 -4.63 -2.46 -4.52
C TYR A 50 -4.56 -1.04 -3.98
N HIS A 51 -5.53 -0.64 -3.17
CA HIS A 51 -5.51 0.67 -2.53
C HIS A 51 -5.12 0.51 -1.08
N PHE A 52 -4.06 1.20 -0.67
CA PHE A 52 -3.57 1.25 0.70
C PHE A 52 -3.76 2.65 1.27
N GLU A 53 -4.16 2.71 2.52
CA GLU A 53 -4.39 3.96 3.23
C GLU A 53 -3.79 3.85 4.63
N ILE A 54 -2.95 4.81 5.01
CA ILE A 54 -2.37 4.90 6.36
C ILE A 54 -3.17 5.94 7.12
N ARG A 55 -3.80 5.51 8.21
CA ARG A 55 -4.59 6.38 9.10
C ARG A 55 -3.90 6.58 10.43
N ASP A 56 -4.05 7.77 10.99
CA ASP A 56 -3.68 8.04 12.38
C ASP A 56 -4.76 7.51 13.35
N GLN A 57 -4.44 7.51 14.66
CA GLN A 57 -5.36 7.12 15.73
C GLN A 57 -6.68 7.94 15.78
N ASP A 58 -6.71 9.12 15.19
CA ASP A 58 -7.91 9.95 15.05
C ASP A 58 -8.78 9.55 13.82
N GLY A 59 -8.33 8.56 13.04
CA GLY A 59 -9.00 8.11 11.81
C GLY A 59 -8.68 8.96 10.57
N ASN A 60 -7.80 9.96 10.70
CA ASN A 60 -7.36 10.78 9.57
C ASN A 60 -6.42 9.99 8.65
N ALA A 61 -6.75 9.91 7.37
CA ALA A 61 -5.87 9.37 6.36
C ALA A 61 -4.67 10.31 6.16
N LEU A 62 -3.50 9.89 6.63
CA LEU A 62 -2.26 10.63 6.47
C LEU A 62 -1.64 10.40 5.10
N ALA A 63 -1.86 9.21 4.52
CA ALA A 63 -1.25 8.84 3.27
C ALA A 63 -2.10 7.81 2.52
N ARG A 64 -2.13 7.90 1.19
CA ARG A 64 -2.89 7.04 0.29
C ARG A 64 -1.96 6.56 -0.82
N LEU A 65 -2.01 5.27 -1.12
CA LEU A 65 -1.25 4.66 -2.21
C LEU A 65 -2.19 3.81 -3.05
N THR A 66 -2.16 3.99 -4.36
CA THR A 66 -2.77 3.06 -5.31
C THR A 66 -1.67 2.27 -5.97
N TYR A 67 -1.66 0.96 -5.73
CA TYR A 67 -0.66 0.04 -6.26
C TYR A 67 -1.29 -0.93 -7.27
N VAL A 68 -0.89 -0.81 -8.53
CA VAL A 68 -1.29 -1.76 -9.58
C VAL A 68 -0.08 -2.65 -9.87
N PRO A 69 -0.17 -3.98 -9.65
CA PRO A 69 0.94 -4.86 -9.95
C PRO A 69 1.17 -4.95 -11.46
N ASP A 70 2.27 -4.37 -11.94
CA ASP A 70 2.71 -4.52 -13.33
C ASP A 70 3.55 -5.80 -13.47
N THR A 71 2.94 -6.91 -13.90
CA THR A 71 3.66 -8.18 -14.12
C THR A 71 4.60 -8.13 -15.33
N SER A 72 4.53 -7.06 -16.12
CA SER A 72 5.42 -6.83 -17.27
C SER A 72 6.83 -6.39 -16.86
N ARG A 73 7.02 -5.95 -15.60
CA ARG A 73 8.31 -5.42 -15.09
C ARG A 73 8.60 -5.97 -13.69
N ALA A 74 9.86 -5.91 -13.28
CA ALA A 74 10.24 -6.25 -11.91
C ALA A 74 9.69 -5.21 -10.93
N TYR A 75 9.33 -5.66 -9.72
CA TYR A 75 8.85 -4.79 -8.64
C TYR A 75 9.80 -3.61 -8.38
N GLN A 76 9.23 -2.41 -8.33
CA GLN A 76 9.90 -1.18 -7.93
C GLN A 76 9.14 -0.62 -6.71
N SER A 77 9.86 -0.33 -5.63
CA SER A 77 9.26 0.25 -4.41
C SER A 77 8.62 1.60 -4.69
N VAL A 78 7.28 1.63 -4.74
CA VAL A 78 6.47 2.84 -5.00
C VAL A 78 6.22 3.70 -3.75
N VAL A 79 6.47 3.13 -2.56
CA VAL A 79 6.13 3.73 -1.26
C VAL A 79 7.00 4.96 -0.94
N PHE A 80 8.19 5.06 -1.53
CA PHE A 80 9.13 6.14 -1.19
C PHE A 80 8.86 7.47 -1.92
N GLU A 81 8.15 7.46 -3.05
CA GLU A 81 7.87 8.67 -3.84
C GLU A 81 6.43 9.17 -3.66
N GLU A 82 5.43 8.27 -3.61
CA GLU A 82 4.01 8.68 -3.63
C GLU A 82 3.43 8.96 -2.22
N LEU A 83 3.97 8.33 -1.16
CA LEU A 83 3.45 8.49 0.21
C LEU A 83 4.16 9.59 1.00
N ARG A 84 5.38 9.98 0.60
CA ARG A 84 6.01 11.21 1.05
C ARG A 84 5.38 12.32 0.21
N GLY A 85 4.20 12.78 0.60
CA GLY A 85 3.60 13.98 0.02
C GLY A 85 4.57 15.15 0.13
N GLU A 86 5.42 15.32 -0.87
CA GLU A 86 5.99 16.63 -1.16
C GLU A 86 4.83 17.44 -1.74
N ASP A 87 4.22 18.21 -0.85
CA ASP A 87 3.63 19.49 -1.20
C ASP A 87 4.75 20.32 -1.87
N GLY A 88 4.91 20.12 -3.18
CA GLY A 88 5.68 20.99 -4.04
C GLY A 88 4.85 22.24 -4.32
N ALA A 89 5.06 23.24 -3.46
CA ALA A 89 4.53 24.61 -3.56
C ALA A 89 4.76 25.29 -4.93
#